data_AF-A0AAZ1X9W7-F1
#
_entry.id   AF-A0AAZ1X9W7-F1
#
_cell.length_a   1.000
_cell.length_b   1.000
_cell.length_c   1.000
_cell.angle_alpha   90.00
_cell.angle_beta   90.00
_cell.angle_gamma   90.00
#
_symmetry.space_group_name_H-M   'P 1'
#
loop_
_entity.id
_entity.type
_entity.pdbx_description
1 polymer ?
#
loop_
_entity_poly.entity_id
_entity_poly.type
_entity_poly.pdbx_seq_one_letter_code
_entity_poly.pdbx_strand_id
1 'polypeptide(L)'
;LSCEEDSSSAGWTLRRNTSTGTRAKCGAGFGKPAGSSCNISYIDTLDSGVYWCESREGPISNMVNLTVTGGSVILQSPVLPVMEGDDVTLLCKTKTTPSNLPAAFYKDGSLIRKQPTGHMTIQHVSRSDEGLYKCDISGHGESPSSWITVTDKHTTTPPPTSTPPHVSNVLVILPVLIAASVCVLVLLVILVLLMRRLVHRKPEDIDIDAVYSTARTEDIKNKDNKSKIRDTESVAVYSAMRTEGIIHGLKTIRTRRPRC
;
A
#
# COMPACT_ATOMS: atom_id res chain seq x y z
N LEU A 1 -25.96 14.50 -23.98
CA LEU A 1 -24.93 13.85 -23.12
C LEU A 1 -23.97 14.93 -22.66
N SER A 2 -23.63 15.03 -21.38
CA SER A 2 -22.78 16.11 -20.82
C SER A 2 -21.46 15.56 -20.25
N CYS A 3 -20.42 16.38 -20.28
CA CYS A 3 -19.12 16.16 -19.65
C CYS A 3 -18.91 17.23 -18.56
N GLU A 4 -19.48 17.01 -17.39
CA GLU A 4 -19.63 18.04 -16.34
C GLU A 4 -18.87 17.63 -15.08
N GLU A 5 -18.05 18.55 -14.56
CA GLU A 5 -17.13 18.35 -13.44
C GLU A 5 -16.85 19.72 -12.78
N ASP A 6 -16.98 19.81 -11.46
CA ASP A 6 -17.33 21.05 -10.72
C ASP A 6 -16.34 22.23 -10.76
N SER A 7 -15.22 22.12 -11.47
CA SER A 7 -14.23 23.21 -11.62
C SER A 7 -13.40 23.18 -12.91
N SER A 8 -13.69 22.25 -13.83
CA SER A 8 -12.75 21.86 -14.89
C SER A 8 -12.95 22.65 -16.19
N SER A 9 -12.14 23.69 -16.38
CA SER A 9 -12.12 24.52 -17.60
C SER A 9 -11.41 23.86 -18.80
N ALA A 10 -10.95 22.60 -18.66
CA ALA A 10 -10.09 21.86 -19.60
C ALA A 10 -10.71 21.55 -20.98
N GLY A 11 -11.91 22.05 -21.29
CA GLY A 11 -12.51 22.02 -22.62
C GLY A 11 -12.80 20.63 -23.16
N TRP A 12 -13.47 19.81 -22.32
CA TRP A 12 -13.86 18.42 -22.54
C TRP A 12 -14.47 18.13 -23.92
N THR A 13 -14.19 16.93 -24.44
CA THR A 13 -14.72 16.39 -25.69
C THR A 13 -15.40 15.05 -25.42
N LEU A 14 -16.68 14.91 -25.77
CA LEU A 14 -17.34 13.60 -25.78
C LEU A 14 -16.81 12.71 -26.92
N ARG A 15 -16.42 11.48 -26.55
CA ARG A 15 -15.95 10.41 -27.43
C ARG A 15 -16.89 9.20 -27.37
N ARG A 16 -16.85 8.36 -28.41
CA ARG A 16 -17.50 7.04 -28.40
C ARG A 16 -16.76 5.96 -29.19
N ASN A 17 -17.00 4.71 -28.82
CA ASN A 17 -16.79 3.51 -29.62
C ASN A 17 -18.16 2.88 -29.88
N THR A 18 -18.56 2.81 -31.15
CA THR A 18 -19.84 2.25 -31.60
C THR A 18 -19.60 1.30 -32.79
N SER A 19 -20.62 0.54 -33.18
CA SER A 19 -20.55 -0.29 -34.39
C SER A 19 -20.18 0.50 -35.66
N THR A 20 -20.55 1.78 -35.70
CA THR A 20 -20.25 2.73 -36.79
C THR A 20 -18.86 3.36 -36.74
N GLY A 21 -18.07 3.20 -35.67
CA GLY A 21 -16.71 3.74 -35.61
C GLY A 21 -16.08 3.83 -34.22
N THR A 22 -14.74 3.83 -34.20
CA THR A 22 -13.91 3.85 -32.99
C THR A 22 -13.34 5.25 -32.69
N ARG A 23 -13.34 5.66 -31.42
CA ARG A 23 -12.87 6.95 -30.89
C ARG A 23 -13.46 8.16 -31.63
N ALA A 24 -14.67 8.03 -32.18
CA ALA A 24 -15.38 9.11 -32.85
C ALA A 24 -15.57 10.29 -31.89
N LYS A 25 -15.53 11.52 -32.40
CA LYS A 25 -15.66 12.78 -31.63
C LYS A 25 -17.01 13.45 -31.93
N CYS A 26 -17.68 13.98 -30.90
CA CYS A 26 -18.89 14.77 -31.12
C CYS A 26 -18.63 15.95 -32.08
N GLY A 27 -19.49 16.11 -33.09
CA GLY A 27 -19.32 17.05 -34.20
C GLY A 27 -18.50 16.51 -35.38
N ALA A 28 -17.89 15.32 -35.26
CA ALA A 28 -17.19 14.61 -36.33
C ALA A 28 -17.88 13.26 -36.59
N GLY A 29 -18.94 13.31 -37.40
CA GLY A 29 -19.73 12.13 -37.80
C GLY A 29 -20.95 11.82 -36.92
N PHE A 30 -21.01 12.32 -35.68
CA PHE A 30 -22.22 12.23 -34.85
C PHE A 30 -22.41 13.46 -33.95
N GLY A 31 -23.67 13.80 -33.69
CA GLY A 31 -24.07 14.88 -32.78
C GLY A 31 -23.59 16.29 -33.17
N LYS A 32 -23.87 17.25 -32.31
CA LYS A 32 -23.41 18.64 -32.38
C LYS A 32 -22.85 19.06 -31.01
N PRO A 33 -21.63 19.64 -30.95
CA PRO A 33 -21.06 20.11 -29.69
C PRO A 33 -21.81 21.35 -29.19
N ALA A 34 -22.01 21.43 -27.88
CA ALA A 34 -22.75 22.47 -27.17
C ALA A 34 -22.09 22.69 -25.80
N GLY A 35 -20.96 23.40 -25.78
CA GLY A 35 -20.12 23.52 -24.58
C GLY A 35 -19.52 22.17 -24.19
N SER A 36 -19.66 21.79 -22.91
CA SER A 36 -19.36 20.46 -22.37
C SER A 36 -20.29 19.35 -22.85
N SER A 37 -21.42 19.70 -23.47
CA SER A 37 -22.43 18.76 -23.93
C SER A 37 -22.31 18.39 -25.42
N CYS A 38 -22.77 17.18 -25.76
CA CYS A 38 -23.08 16.76 -27.11
C CYS A 38 -24.60 16.59 -27.25
N ASN A 39 -25.19 17.33 -28.19
CA ASN A 39 -26.58 17.21 -28.58
C ASN A 39 -26.71 16.22 -29.75
N ILE A 40 -27.57 15.22 -29.62
CA ILE A 40 -27.78 14.14 -30.60
C ILE A 40 -29.26 14.13 -30.95
N SER A 41 -29.60 14.62 -32.15
CA SER A 41 -30.99 14.83 -32.59
C SER A 41 -31.67 13.59 -33.18
N TYR A 42 -30.89 12.60 -33.57
CA TYR A 42 -31.33 11.28 -34.03
C TYR A 42 -30.34 10.26 -33.46
N ILE A 43 -30.86 9.12 -33.01
CA ILE A 43 -30.06 8.03 -32.45
C ILE A 43 -30.73 6.70 -32.83
N ASP A 44 -29.95 5.72 -33.24
CA ASP A 44 -30.42 4.38 -33.61
C ASP A 44 -29.61 3.27 -32.91
N THR A 45 -30.00 2.00 -33.13
CA THR A 45 -29.39 0.84 -32.46
C THR A 45 -27.88 0.72 -32.69
N LEU A 46 -27.36 1.22 -33.81
CA LEU A 46 -25.94 1.18 -34.17
C LEU A 46 -25.09 2.19 -33.38
N ASP A 47 -25.73 3.22 -32.81
CA ASP A 47 -25.12 4.16 -31.86
C ASP A 47 -24.89 3.57 -30.47
N SER A 48 -25.33 2.33 -30.22
CA SER A 48 -25.01 1.60 -28.99
C SER A 48 -23.50 1.37 -28.86
N GLY A 49 -22.98 1.49 -27.64
CA GLY A 49 -21.57 1.25 -27.35
C GLY A 49 -21.03 2.03 -26.15
N VAL A 50 -19.72 2.21 -26.12
CA VAL A 50 -18.99 2.83 -25.01
C VAL A 50 -18.82 4.33 -25.27
N TYR A 51 -19.21 5.16 -24.30
CA TYR A 51 -19.09 6.62 -24.33
C TYR A 51 -18.23 7.10 -23.16
N TRP A 52 -17.43 8.14 -23.38
CA TRP A 52 -16.61 8.77 -22.35
C TRP A 52 -16.25 10.21 -22.71
N CYS A 53 -15.82 10.98 -21.73
CA CYS A 53 -15.29 12.33 -21.91
C CYS A 53 -13.76 12.30 -21.93
N GLU A 54 -13.15 13.06 -22.83
CA GLU A 54 -11.70 13.19 -23.02
C GLU A 54 -11.32 14.67 -22.86
N SER A 55 -10.39 14.98 -21.96
CA SER A 55 -9.89 16.35 -21.78
C SER A 55 -8.80 16.66 -22.82
N ARG A 56 -8.48 17.94 -23.02
CA ARG A 56 -7.39 18.36 -23.93
C ARG A 56 -6.00 17.96 -23.46
N GLU A 57 -5.86 17.62 -22.18
CA GLU A 57 -4.60 17.35 -21.50
C GLU A 57 -4.29 15.83 -21.43
N GLY A 58 -5.22 14.98 -21.87
CA GLY A 58 -5.06 13.51 -21.90
C GLY A 58 -5.97 12.70 -20.96
N PRO A 59 -6.35 13.18 -19.76
CA PRO A 59 -7.32 12.49 -18.89
C PRO A 59 -8.64 12.13 -19.57
N ILE A 60 -9.22 11.01 -19.14
CA ILE A 60 -10.55 10.54 -19.56
C ILE A 60 -11.43 10.30 -18.34
N SER A 61 -12.74 10.48 -18.49
CA SER A 61 -13.73 10.13 -17.47
C SER A 61 -13.85 8.62 -17.30
N ASN A 62 -14.67 8.19 -16.33
CA ASN A 62 -15.27 6.87 -16.37
C ASN A 62 -15.97 6.64 -17.73
N MET A 63 -15.96 5.39 -18.19
CA MET A 63 -16.67 4.97 -19.39
C MET A 63 -18.09 4.52 -19.02
N VAL A 64 -19.06 4.84 -19.88
CA VAL A 64 -20.46 4.39 -19.73
C VAL A 64 -20.90 3.61 -20.97
N ASN A 65 -21.59 2.49 -20.78
CA ASN A 65 -22.24 1.77 -21.87
C ASN A 65 -23.62 2.38 -22.11
N LEU A 66 -23.87 2.86 -23.33
CA LEU A 66 -25.20 3.28 -23.76
C LEU A 66 -25.76 2.22 -24.71
N THR A 67 -26.90 1.64 -24.33
CA THR A 67 -27.64 0.67 -25.15
C THR A 67 -28.86 1.36 -25.73
N VAL A 68 -28.91 1.47 -27.06
CA VAL A 68 -30.03 2.06 -27.79
C VAL A 68 -30.89 0.93 -28.35
N THR A 69 -32.19 0.95 -28.07
CA THR A 69 -33.13 -0.07 -28.56
C THR A 69 -34.32 0.57 -29.26
N GLY A 70 -34.95 -0.19 -30.18
CA GLY A 70 -36.19 0.23 -30.83
C GLY A 70 -37.45 0.07 -29.96
N GLY A 71 -37.31 -0.30 -28.69
CA GLY A 71 -38.42 -0.58 -27.78
C GLY A 71 -39.17 0.67 -27.34
N SER A 72 -40.45 0.52 -27.02
CA SER A 72 -41.31 1.58 -26.48
C SER A 72 -41.09 1.89 -25.00
N VAL A 73 -40.38 1.02 -24.26
CA VAL A 73 -40.27 1.04 -22.79
C VAL A 73 -38.81 1.08 -22.35
N ILE A 74 -38.53 1.89 -21.32
CA ILE A 74 -37.20 2.01 -20.72
C ILE A 74 -37.29 1.97 -19.19
N LEU A 75 -36.34 1.28 -18.57
CA LEU A 75 -36.11 1.33 -17.12
C LEU A 75 -35.06 2.41 -16.84
N GLN A 76 -35.41 3.40 -16.01
CA GLN A 76 -34.43 4.31 -15.42
C GLN A 76 -33.96 3.73 -14.08
N SER A 77 -32.68 3.38 -14.00
CA SER A 77 -31.96 2.95 -12.80
C SER A 77 -30.90 4.00 -12.40
N PRO A 78 -30.30 3.89 -11.20
CA PRO A 78 -29.06 4.60 -10.90
C PRO A 78 -27.96 4.32 -11.96
N VAL A 79 -27.07 5.29 -12.15
CA VAL A 79 -25.90 5.21 -13.06
C VAL A 79 -24.60 4.91 -12.28
N LEU A 80 -24.60 5.18 -10.97
CA LEU A 80 -23.52 4.88 -10.03
C LEU A 80 -23.95 3.74 -9.10
N PRO A 81 -22.99 3.02 -8.45
CA PRO A 81 -23.30 2.06 -7.40
C PRO A 81 -24.09 2.71 -6.24
N VAL A 82 -24.95 1.92 -5.61
CA VAL A 82 -25.84 2.34 -4.52
C VAL A 82 -25.20 1.99 -3.18
N MET A 83 -25.24 2.86 -2.18
CA MET A 83 -24.74 2.53 -0.84
C MET A 83 -25.78 1.72 -0.04
N GLU A 84 -25.32 0.77 0.78
CA GLU A 84 -26.25 0.07 1.67
C GLU A 84 -26.98 1.02 2.64
N GLY A 85 -28.27 0.78 2.85
CA GLY A 85 -29.16 1.60 3.67
C GLY A 85 -29.73 2.84 2.99
N ASP A 86 -29.36 3.14 1.74
CA ASP A 86 -29.99 4.21 0.95
C ASP A 86 -31.31 3.72 0.30
N ASP A 87 -32.18 4.66 -0.10
CA ASP A 87 -33.43 4.38 -0.83
C ASP A 87 -33.23 4.64 -2.34
N VAL A 88 -33.60 3.67 -3.19
CA VAL A 88 -33.50 3.76 -4.65
C VAL A 88 -34.87 3.71 -5.30
N THR A 89 -35.17 4.69 -6.15
CA THR A 89 -36.38 4.68 -6.98
C THR A 89 -36.05 4.32 -8.43
N LEU A 90 -36.60 3.20 -8.88
CA LEU A 90 -36.61 2.74 -10.27
C LEU A 90 -37.86 3.26 -10.97
N LEU A 91 -37.71 3.70 -12.21
CA LEU A 91 -38.78 4.37 -12.95
C LEU A 91 -38.91 3.77 -14.36
N CYS A 92 -39.98 3.01 -14.56
CA CYS A 92 -40.37 2.45 -15.84
C CYS A 92 -41.17 3.49 -16.64
N LYS A 93 -40.75 3.81 -17.86
CA LYS A 93 -41.40 4.81 -18.72
C LYS A 93 -41.66 4.28 -20.11
N THR A 94 -42.80 4.66 -20.69
CA THR A 94 -43.00 4.55 -22.14
C THR A 94 -42.55 5.82 -22.87
N LYS A 95 -42.26 5.69 -24.16
CA LYS A 95 -42.02 6.81 -25.10
C LYS A 95 -43.29 7.65 -25.37
N THR A 96 -44.47 7.09 -25.12
CA THR A 96 -45.79 7.70 -25.33
C THR A 96 -46.28 8.46 -24.10
N THR A 97 -47.11 9.48 -24.29
CA THR A 97 -47.81 10.17 -23.18
C THR A 97 -49.18 9.52 -22.92
N PRO A 98 -49.58 9.28 -21.65
CA PRO A 98 -48.78 9.46 -20.43
C PRO A 98 -47.68 8.39 -20.30
N SER A 99 -46.47 8.80 -19.91
CA SER A 99 -45.31 7.90 -19.79
C SER A 99 -45.38 6.96 -18.58
N ASN A 100 -46.17 7.35 -17.58
CA ASN A 100 -46.23 6.76 -16.24
C ASN A 100 -47.43 5.80 -16.15
N LEU A 101 -47.26 4.61 -16.72
CA LEU A 101 -48.30 3.58 -16.80
C LEU A 101 -48.06 2.46 -15.76
N PRO A 102 -49.08 1.63 -15.46
CA PRO A 102 -48.90 0.45 -14.61
C PRO A 102 -47.80 -0.48 -15.15
N ALA A 103 -46.79 -0.75 -14.33
CA ALA A 103 -45.62 -1.54 -14.71
C ALA A 103 -45.38 -2.72 -13.76
N ALA A 104 -44.96 -3.85 -14.32
CA ALA A 104 -44.38 -4.96 -13.58
C ALA A 104 -42.86 -4.80 -13.54
N PHE A 105 -42.26 -5.01 -12.36
CA PHE A 105 -40.81 -4.94 -12.15
C PHE A 105 -40.25 -6.33 -11.88
N TYR A 106 -39.10 -6.62 -12.45
CA TYR A 106 -38.40 -7.90 -12.33
C TYR A 106 -36.95 -7.70 -11.90
N LYS A 107 -36.44 -8.61 -11.06
CA LYS A 107 -35.02 -8.76 -10.69
C LYS A 107 -34.60 -10.19 -11.00
N ASP A 108 -33.49 -10.38 -11.70
CA ASP A 108 -32.92 -11.69 -12.03
C ASP A 108 -33.96 -12.64 -12.69
N GLY A 109 -34.80 -12.07 -13.55
CA GLY A 109 -35.92 -12.75 -14.23
C GLY A 109 -37.20 -12.93 -13.38
N SER A 110 -37.15 -12.76 -12.07
CA SER A 110 -38.28 -12.96 -11.15
C SER A 110 -39.09 -11.68 -10.92
N LEU A 111 -40.42 -11.78 -10.89
CA LEU A 111 -41.32 -10.65 -10.60
C LEU A 111 -41.17 -10.20 -9.14
N ILE A 112 -40.79 -8.94 -8.90
CA ILE A 112 -40.58 -8.38 -7.55
C ILE A 112 -41.73 -7.45 -7.10
N ARG A 113 -42.37 -6.72 -8.01
CA ARG A 113 -43.48 -5.80 -7.68
C ARG A 113 -44.29 -5.45 -8.93
N LYS A 114 -45.54 -4.98 -8.72
CA LYS A 114 -46.33 -4.29 -9.75
C LYS A 114 -46.76 -2.94 -9.19
N GLN A 115 -46.51 -1.86 -9.92
CA GLN A 115 -46.71 -0.48 -9.46
C GLN A 115 -47.62 0.29 -10.44
N PRO A 116 -48.69 0.96 -9.97
CA PRO A 116 -49.71 1.55 -10.84
C PRO A 116 -49.24 2.77 -11.64
N THR A 117 -48.15 3.41 -11.22
CA THR A 117 -47.58 4.62 -11.86
C THR A 117 -46.29 4.37 -12.63
N GLY A 118 -45.74 3.15 -12.58
CA GLY A 118 -44.41 2.86 -13.12
C GLY A 118 -43.24 3.32 -12.24
N HIS A 119 -43.50 3.77 -10.99
CA HIS A 119 -42.47 4.09 -10.00
C HIS A 119 -42.34 2.97 -8.97
N MET A 120 -41.15 2.40 -8.76
CA MET A 120 -40.84 1.43 -7.70
C MET A 120 -39.69 1.92 -6.83
N THR A 121 -39.91 2.05 -5.52
CA THR A 121 -38.84 2.32 -4.55
C THR A 121 -38.42 1.04 -3.82
N ILE A 122 -37.13 0.75 -3.85
CA ILE A 122 -36.43 -0.19 -2.96
C ILE A 122 -35.96 0.65 -1.76
N GLN A 123 -36.29 0.22 -0.54
CA GLN A 123 -35.99 0.97 0.67
C GLN A 123 -34.94 0.24 1.50
N HIS A 124 -34.03 0.98 2.12
CA HIS A 124 -32.90 0.44 2.90
C HIS A 124 -32.12 -0.63 2.11
N VAL A 125 -31.62 -0.25 0.91
CA VAL A 125 -30.96 -1.16 -0.04
C VAL A 125 -29.85 -2.00 0.63
N SER A 126 -29.77 -3.27 0.27
CA SER A 126 -28.83 -4.25 0.81
C SER A 126 -28.01 -4.91 -0.31
N ARG A 127 -26.92 -5.60 0.03
CA ARG A 127 -26.20 -6.47 -0.94
C ARG A 127 -27.07 -7.56 -1.58
N SER A 128 -28.27 -7.85 -1.06
CA SER A 128 -29.22 -8.78 -1.71
C SER A 128 -30.05 -8.14 -2.84
N ASP A 129 -30.10 -6.81 -2.89
CA ASP A 129 -30.76 -6.03 -3.94
C ASP A 129 -29.87 -5.86 -5.19
N GLU A 130 -28.59 -6.23 -5.13
CA GLU A 130 -27.69 -6.27 -6.30
C GLU A 130 -28.17 -7.31 -7.32
N GLY A 131 -28.23 -6.95 -8.61
CA GLY A 131 -28.67 -7.85 -9.67
C GLY A 131 -29.15 -7.16 -10.95
N LEU A 132 -29.79 -7.94 -11.83
CA LEU A 132 -30.24 -7.51 -13.16
C LEU A 132 -31.74 -7.16 -13.16
N TYR A 133 -32.07 -5.89 -13.32
CA TYR A 133 -33.44 -5.38 -13.26
C TYR A 133 -34.01 -5.09 -14.66
N LYS A 134 -35.31 -5.35 -14.84
CA LYS A 134 -36.11 -4.88 -15.99
C LYS A 134 -37.53 -4.55 -15.56
N CYS A 135 -38.28 -3.86 -16.42
CA CYS A 135 -39.72 -3.69 -16.24
C CYS A 135 -40.51 -4.07 -17.50
N ASP A 136 -41.79 -4.37 -17.34
CA ASP A 136 -42.77 -4.60 -18.40
C ASP A 136 -43.96 -3.67 -18.21
N ILE A 137 -44.49 -3.15 -19.31
CA ILE A 137 -45.74 -2.39 -19.33
C ILE A 137 -46.68 -3.08 -20.33
N SER A 138 -47.80 -3.60 -19.83
CA SER A 138 -48.82 -4.33 -20.60
C SER A 138 -49.18 -3.61 -21.90
N GLY A 139 -48.95 -4.26 -23.05
CA GLY A 139 -49.23 -3.71 -24.38
C GLY A 139 -48.13 -2.79 -24.97
N HIS A 140 -47.13 -2.40 -24.17
CA HIS A 140 -45.95 -1.63 -24.61
C HIS A 140 -44.65 -2.44 -24.57
N GLY A 141 -44.62 -3.54 -23.81
CA GLY A 141 -43.55 -4.55 -23.78
C GLY A 141 -42.50 -4.31 -22.68
N GLU A 142 -41.44 -5.13 -22.74
CA GLU A 142 -40.35 -5.10 -21.77
C GLU A 142 -39.31 -4.01 -22.06
N SER A 143 -38.71 -3.48 -20.99
CA SER A 143 -37.51 -2.66 -21.07
C SER A 143 -36.26 -3.51 -21.36
N PRO A 144 -35.18 -2.89 -21.90
CA PRO A 144 -33.83 -3.40 -21.71
C PRO A 144 -33.56 -3.65 -20.23
N SER A 145 -32.71 -4.63 -19.93
CA SER A 145 -32.27 -4.90 -18.55
C SER A 145 -31.08 -4.01 -18.15
N SER A 146 -31.05 -3.58 -16.89
CA SER A 146 -30.00 -2.76 -16.30
C SER A 146 -29.45 -3.43 -15.03
N TRP A 147 -28.13 -3.43 -14.86
CA TRP A 147 -27.51 -3.97 -13.65
C TRP A 147 -27.45 -2.91 -12.55
N ILE A 148 -27.85 -3.27 -11.33
CA ILE A 148 -27.71 -2.42 -10.15
C ILE A 148 -26.65 -3.03 -9.24
N THR A 149 -25.56 -2.31 -9.05
CA THR A 149 -24.48 -2.65 -8.11
C THR A 149 -24.75 -2.01 -6.75
N VAL A 150 -24.57 -2.76 -5.66
CA VAL A 150 -24.68 -2.26 -4.29
C VAL A 150 -23.32 -2.33 -3.61
N THR A 151 -22.83 -1.20 -3.12
CA THR A 151 -21.58 -1.08 -2.36
C THR A 151 -21.86 -0.98 -0.87
N ASP A 152 -21.10 -1.75 -0.08
CA ASP A 152 -21.15 -1.74 1.38
C ASP A 152 -21.06 -0.30 1.92
N LYS A 153 -21.88 0.02 2.93
CA LYS A 153 -21.76 1.28 3.66
C LYS A 153 -20.48 1.25 4.47
N HIS A 154 -19.40 1.81 3.92
CA HIS A 154 -18.12 1.98 4.60
C HIS A 154 -18.34 2.75 5.91
N THR A 155 -18.50 1.99 6.99
CA THR A 155 -18.43 2.53 8.34
C THR A 155 -16.99 2.94 8.54
N THR A 156 -16.73 4.24 8.45
CA THR A 156 -15.45 4.83 8.86
C THR A 156 -15.36 4.75 10.38
N THR A 157 -15.16 3.52 10.88
CA THR A 157 -14.29 3.33 12.03
C THR A 157 -13.01 4.12 11.71
N PRO A 158 -12.52 4.99 12.60
CA PRO A 158 -11.22 5.62 12.38
C PRO A 158 -10.19 4.50 12.12
N PRO A 159 -9.23 4.69 11.21
CA PRO A 159 -8.27 3.63 10.88
C PRO A 159 -7.68 3.10 12.19
N PRO A 160 -7.74 1.78 12.44
CA PRO A 160 -7.39 1.22 13.74
C PRO A 160 -5.98 1.68 14.07
N THR A 161 -5.84 2.51 15.11
CA THR A 161 -4.62 3.28 15.38
C THR A 161 -3.43 2.36 15.32
N SER A 162 -2.66 2.48 14.24
CA SER A 162 -1.62 1.53 13.90
C SER A 162 -0.46 1.73 14.87
N THR A 163 -0.55 1.03 16.00
CA THR A 163 0.61 0.73 16.84
C THR A 163 1.69 0.25 15.87
N PRO A 164 2.84 0.96 15.80
CA PRO A 164 3.81 0.70 14.75
C PRO A 164 4.22 -0.77 14.83
N PRO A 165 4.29 -1.49 13.70
CA PRO A 165 4.56 -2.92 13.72
C PRO A 165 5.86 -3.15 14.49
N HIS A 166 5.79 -3.91 15.58
CA HIS A 166 6.96 -4.27 16.36
C HIS A 166 7.98 -4.89 15.41
N VAL A 167 9.06 -4.15 15.14
CA VAL A 167 10.07 -4.53 14.14
C VAL A 167 10.60 -5.91 14.49
N SER A 168 10.30 -6.89 13.63
CA SER A 168 10.58 -8.28 13.95
C SER A 168 12.10 -8.50 13.99
N ASN A 169 12.62 -8.74 15.20
CA ASN A 169 14.06 -8.87 15.48
C ASN A 169 14.77 -9.91 14.60
N VAL A 170 14.02 -10.82 13.97
CA VAL A 170 14.47 -11.78 12.96
C VAL A 170 15.36 -11.14 11.87
N LEU A 171 15.02 -9.93 11.40
CA LEU A 171 15.77 -9.28 10.32
C LEU A 171 17.19 -8.83 10.75
N VAL A 172 17.41 -8.59 12.05
CA VAL A 172 18.72 -8.20 12.61
C VAL A 172 19.57 -9.42 12.98
N ILE A 173 18.94 -10.54 13.35
CA ILE A 173 19.65 -11.77 13.73
C ILE A 173 20.37 -12.42 12.54
N LEU A 174 19.75 -12.43 11.35
CA LEU A 174 20.32 -13.06 10.16
C LEU A 174 21.71 -12.51 9.75
N PRO A 175 21.93 -11.18 9.58
CA PRO A 175 23.26 -10.66 9.24
C PRO A 175 24.30 -10.87 10.37
N VAL A 176 23.88 -10.89 11.64
CA VAL A 176 24.79 -11.14 12.78
C VAL A 176 25.28 -12.59 12.76
N LEU A 177 24.41 -13.57 12.48
CA LEU A 177 24.81 -14.98 12.34
C LEU A 177 25.75 -15.20 11.14
N ILE A 178 25.49 -14.53 10.01
CA ILE A 178 26.37 -14.59 8.83
C ILE A 178 27.74 -13.99 9.15
N ALA A 179 27.79 -12.81 9.77
CA ALA A 179 29.04 -12.16 10.16
C ALA A 179 29.86 -13.02 11.15
N ALA A 180 29.22 -13.61 12.17
CA ALA A 180 29.86 -14.52 13.11
C ALA A 180 30.44 -15.77 12.40
N SER A 181 29.69 -16.37 11.48
CA SER A 181 30.15 -17.52 10.69
C SER A 181 31.36 -17.17 9.82
N VAL A 182 31.36 -16.01 9.15
CA VAL A 182 32.50 -15.56 8.34
C VAL A 182 33.74 -15.30 9.20
N CYS A 183 33.58 -14.66 10.37
CA CYS A 183 34.69 -14.45 11.31
C CYS A 183 35.32 -15.78 11.78
N VAL A 184 34.52 -16.80 12.11
CA VAL A 184 35.03 -18.12 12.50
C VAL A 184 35.79 -18.78 11.34
N LEU A 185 35.26 -18.73 10.11
CA LEU A 185 35.95 -19.28 8.93
C LEU A 185 37.30 -18.59 8.67
N VAL A 186 37.36 -17.25 8.78
CA VAL A 186 38.61 -16.49 8.63
C VAL A 186 39.63 -16.86 9.72
N LEU A 187 39.20 -17.00 10.97
CA LEU A 187 40.08 -17.44 12.07
C LEU A 187 40.61 -18.87 11.84
N LEU A 188 39.78 -19.79 11.36
CA LEU A 188 40.21 -21.16 11.01
C LEU A 188 41.21 -21.16 9.85
N VAL A 189 41.02 -20.34 8.81
CA VAL A 189 41.99 -20.18 7.72
C VAL A 189 43.31 -19.60 8.22
N ILE A 190 43.26 -18.56 9.09
CA ILE A 190 44.47 -17.99 9.71
C ILE A 190 45.20 -19.04 10.56
N LEU A 191 44.48 -19.82 11.38
CA LEU A 191 45.06 -20.91 12.17
C LEU A 191 45.70 -21.98 11.28
N VAL A 192 45.05 -22.39 10.19
CA VAL A 192 45.63 -23.34 9.21
C VAL A 192 46.87 -22.76 8.53
N LEU A 193 46.88 -21.46 8.20
CA LEU A 193 48.06 -20.78 7.64
C LEU A 193 49.20 -20.63 8.65
N LEU A 194 48.90 -20.36 9.93
CA LEU A 194 49.88 -20.33 11.01
C LEU A 194 50.45 -21.72 11.30
N MET A 195 49.61 -22.75 11.37
CA MET A 195 50.07 -24.13 11.52
C MET A 195 50.90 -24.59 10.32
N ARG A 196 50.52 -24.24 9.07
CA ARG A 196 51.37 -24.47 7.89
C ARG A 196 52.71 -23.73 7.98
N ARG A 197 52.72 -22.47 8.45
CA ARG A 197 53.96 -21.71 8.67
C ARG A 197 54.84 -22.31 9.76
N LEU A 198 54.26 -22.84 10.85
CA LEU A 198 55.00 -23.50 11.93
C LEU A 198 55.53 -24.87 11.49
N VAL A 199 54.76 -25.65 10.72
CA VAL A 199 55.18 -26.94 10.15
C VAL A 199 56.25 -26.75 9.05
N HIS A 200 56.22 -25.65 8.29
CA HIS A 200 57.34 -25.26 7.43
C HIS A 200 58.51 -24.60 8.17
N ARG A 201 58.35 -24.17 9.43
CA ARG A 201 59.45 -23.71 10.27
C ARG A 201 60.12 -24.88 10.98
N LYS A 202 60.59 -25.85 10.17
CA LYS A 202 61.61 -26.80 10.60
C LYS A 202 62.81 -26.00 11.12
N PRO A 203 63.38 -26.33 12.29
CA PRO A 203 64.62 -25.72 12.74
C PRO A 203 65.77 -26.19 11.85
N GLU A 204 66.63 -25.26 11.46
CA GLU A 204 67.93 -25.49 10.83
C GLU A 204 68.96 -24.69 11.63
N ASP A 205 70.22 -25.15 11.63
CA ASP A 205 71.07 -25.09 12.82
C ASP A 205 71.70 -23.74 13.23
N ILE A 206 72.19 -23.72 14.47
CA ILE A 206 73.12 -22.69 14.98
C ILE A 206 74.49 -22.97 14.36
N ASP A 207 74.85 -22.22 13.33
CA ASP A 207 76.19 -22.28 12.73
C ASP A 207 77.19 -21.43 13.55
N ILE A 208 78.20 -22.10 14.12
CA ILE A 208 79.17 -21.49 15.07
C ILE A 208 80.54 -21.32 14.38
N ASP A 209 80.59 -20.58 13.27
CA ASP A 209 81.87 -20.30 12.58
C ASP A 209 82.14 -18.80 12.30
N ALA A 210 81.22 -17.91 12.70
CA ALA A 210 81.46 -16.45 12.68
C ALA A 210 82.35 -15.94 13.84
N VAL A 211 82.92 -16.84 14.66
CA VAL A 211 83.70 -16.51 15.87
C VAL A 211 85.17 -16.16 15.55
N TYR A 212 85.67 -16.53 14.37
CA TYR A 212 87.10 -16.43 14.02
C TYR A 212 87.53 -15.19 13.23
N SER A 213 86.61 -14.31 12.84
CA SER A 213 86.90 -13.11 12.02
C SER A 213 87.21 -11.83 12.83
N THR A 214 87.29 -11.91 14.16
CA THR A 214 87.66 -10.79 15.05
C THR A 214 89.18 -10.55 15.12
N ALA A 215 89.84 -10.40 13.97
CA ALA A 215 91.27 -10.09 13.90
C ALA A 215 91.65 -9.25 12.67
N ARG A 216 92.13 -8.01 12.91
CA ARG A 216 92.38 -6.92 11.93
C ARG A 216 91.07 -6.31 11.40
N THR A 217 90.93 -4.98 11.25
CA THR A 217 91.98 -3.94 11.11
C THR A 217 91.88 -2.86 12.21
N GLU A 218 92.98 -2.14 12.45
CA GLU A 218 93.22 -1.31 13.63
C GLU A 218 92.60 0.10 13.61
N ASP A 219 92.24 0.55 14.81
CA ASP A 219 92.32 1.88 15.43
C ASP A 219 92.38 3.18 14.59
N ILE A 220 91.38 4.07 14.83
CA ILE A 220 91.65 5.49 15.11
C ILE A 220 90.84 5.98 16.34
N LYS A 221 91.55 6.07 17.48
CA LYS A 221 91.37 7.00 18.63
C LYS A 221 89.97 7.18 19.28
N ASN A 222 89.82 6.57 20.46
CA ASN A 222 89.06 7.12 21.58
C ASN A 222 89.61 8.50 22.04
N LYS A 223 88.73 9.39 22.52
CA LYS A 223 89.00 10.20 23.73
C LYS A 223 87.71 10.67 24.43
N ASP A 224 87.42 10.10 25.61
CA ASP A 224 87.19 10.73 26.95
C ASP A 224 86.45 12.10 27.03
N ASN A 225 85.66 12.47 28.05
CA ASN A 225 85.30 11.93 29.39
C ASN A 225 84.13 12.80 29.97
N LYS A 226 83.42 12.54 31.10
CA LYS A 226 83.03 11.32 31.86
C LYS A 226 82.40 11.69 33.22
N SER A 227 81.19 11.17 33.51
CA SER A 227 80.66 10.88 34.87
C SER A 227 80.13 12.02 35.79
N LYS A 228 79.32 11.56 36.77
CA LYS A 228 78.88 12.12 38.07
C LYS A 228 77.65 13.05 38.08
N ILE A 229 76.49 12.74 38.70
CA ILE A 229 76.02 11.85 39.82
C ILE A 229 75.94 12.56 41.19
N ARG A 230 74.74 12.48 41.82
CA ARG A 230 74.32 12.87 43.20
C ARG A 230 74.10 14.37 43.48
N ASP A 231 73.15 14.80 44.33
CA ASP A 231 72.10 14.13 45.15
C ASP A 231 70.85 15.06 45.26
N THR A 232 69.65 14.63 45.69
CA THR A 232 69.13 14.73 47.09
C THR A 232 67.70 14.10 47.22
N GLU A 233 67.34 13.58 48.41
CA GLU A 233 66.02 13.02 48.83
C GLU A 233 64.93 14.11 49.11
N SER A 234 63.66 13.87 49.53
CA SER A 234 62.93 12.83 50.32
C SER A 234 61.41 12.79 49.92
N VAL A 235 60.59 11.73 50.03
CA VAL A 235 60.20 10.81 51.15
C VAL A 235 59.33 11.54 52.22
N ALA A 236 58.15 11.08 52.72
CA ALA A 236 57.46 9.77 52.75
C ALA A 236 55.88 9.84 52.66
N VAL A 237 55.19 8.70 52.86
CA VAL A 237 53.72 8.49 52.90
C VAL A 237 53.27 7.93 54.27
N TYR A 238 52.04 8.23 54.74
CA TYR A 238 51.39 7.57 55.90
C TYR A 238 49.86 7.35 55.72
N SER A 239 49.24 6.50 56.56
CA SER A 239 47.86 5.96 56.37
C SER A 239 47.16 5.48 57.67
N ALA A 240 45.81 5.29 57.62
CA ALA A 240 44.89 4.85 58.71
C ALA A 240 44.63 5.92 59.82
N MET A 241 43.63 5.89 60.73
CA MET A 241 42.73 4.89 61.38
C MET A 241 41.35 5.55 61.77
N ARG A 242 40.27 4.92 62.32
CA ARG A 242 39.67 3.53 62.31
C ARG A 242 38.43 3.47 63.28
N THR A 243 37.29 2.87 62.87
CA THR A 243 36.14 2.38 63.72
C THR A 243 35.32 3.44 64.54
N GLU A 244 34.14 3.22 65.16
CA GLU A 244 33.32 2.04 65.61
C GLU A 244 31.80 2.13 65.24
N GLY A 245 30.94 1.20 65.75
CA GLY A 245 29.45 1.17 65.60
C GLY A 245 28.67 1.88 66.74
N ILE A 246 27.33 1.85 66.86
CA ILE A 246 26.42 0.69 67.01
C ILE A 246 24.92 1.12 66.81
N ILE A 247 24.14 0.31 66.05
CA ILE A 247 22.77 -0.28 66.24
C ILE A 247 21.72 0.54 67.08
N HIS A 248 20.45 0.74 66.66
CA HIS A 248 19.27 -0.19 66.66
C HIS A 248 18.24 0.18 65.57
N GLY A 249 17.29 -0.67 65.14
CA GLY A 249 16.88 -2.02 65.55
C GLY A 249 15.88 -2.66 64.53
N LEU A 250 15.31 -3.84 64.83
CA LEU A 250 14.68 -4.73 63.82
C LEU A 250 13.18 -4.99 64.06
N LYS A 251 12.36 -5.01 63.00
CA LYS A 251 11.07 -5.75 62.99
C LYS A 251 10.62 -6.16 61.58
N THR A 252 10.02 -7.36 61.47
CA THR A 252 9.49 -7.95 60.22
C THR A 252 8.08 -8.48 60.47
N ILE A 253 7.14 -8.26 59.55
CA ILE A 253 5.82 -8.94 59.49
C ILE A 253 5.48 -9.23 58.02
N ARG A 254 4.93 -10.42 57.72
CA ARG A 254 4.52 -10.83 56.36
C ARG A 254 3.40 -11.89 56.37
N THR A 255 2.17 -11.50 56.03
CA THR A 255 1.02 -12.37 55.68
C THR A 255 0.01 -11.55 54.86
N ARG A 256 -0.22 -11.87 53.58
CA ARG A 256 -1.28 -12.74 52.97
C ARG A 256 -2.69 -12.10 52.90
N ARG A 257 -3.29 -12.18 51.68
CA ARG A 257 -4.71 -11.82 51.37
C ARG A 257 -5.69 -12.87 51.93
N PRO A 258 -6.99 -12.57 52.05
CA PRO A 258 -7.92 -12.92 50.96
C PRO A 258 -8.95 -11.81 50.62
N ARG A 259 -10.08 -12.19 49.98
CA ARG A 259 -11.14 -11.32 49.42
C ARG A 259 -12.24 -11.03 50.46
N CYS A 260 -12.97 -9.95 50.25
CA CYS A 260 -14.39 -10.05 49.85
C CYS A 260 -14.51 -9.39 48.47
#